data_AF-A0A934XL32-F1
#
_entry.id   AF-A0A934XL32-F1
#
_cell.length_a   1.000
_cell.length_b   1.000
_cell.length_c   1.000
_cell.angle_alpha   90.00
_cell.angle_beta   90.00
_cell.angle_gamma   90.00
#
_symmetry.space_group_name_H-M   'P 1'
#
loop_
_entity.id
_entity.type
_entity.pdbx_description
1 polymer ?
#
loop_
_entity_poly.entity_id
_entity_poly.type
_entity_poly.pdbx_seq_one_letter_code
_entity_poly.pdbx_strand_id
1 'polypeptide(L)' 'MLAGIELGLELKYGSEGIALLPDIYRIEDVGILRALHEGLKVAPTLSEWQRVYRASTLALPAQGEKQT' A
#
# COMPACT_ATOMS: atom_id res chain seq x y z
N MET A 1 0.44 -5.76 -12.52
CA MET A 1 -0.03 -4.81 -11.49
C MET A 1 1.14 -4.21 -10.71
N LEU A 2 2.05 -5.02 -10.16
CA LEU A 2 3.19 -4.49 -9.39
C LEU A 2 4.07 -3.51 -10.16
N ALA A 3 4.41 -3.79 -11.43
CA ALA A 3 5.21 -2.87 -12.25
C ALA A 3 4.58 -1.46 -12.38
N GLY A 4 3.24 -1.36 -12.33
CA GLY A 4 2.55 -0.06 -12.34
C GLY A 4 2.61 0.65 -10.98
N ILE A 5 2.64 -0.10 -9.88
CA ILE A 5 2.82 0.44 -8.53
C ILE A 5 4.25 0.95 -8.35
N GLU A 6 5.22 0.16 -8.79
CA GLU A 6 6.64 0.53 -8.82
C GLU A 6 6.89 1.80 -9.61
N LEU A 7 6.44 1.85 -10.86
CA LEU A 7 6.56 3.06 -11.69
C LEU A 7 5.86 4.27 -11.06
N GLY A 8 4.67 4.09 -10.49
CA GLY A 8 3.94 5.20 -9.86
C GLY A 8 4.62 5.71 -8.58
N LEU A 9 5.22 4.83 -7.77
CA LEU A 9 5.99 5.20 -6.59
C LEU A 9 7.27 5.96 -6.96
N GLU A 10 8.00 5.48 -7.97
CA GLU A 10 9.19 6.14 -8.49
C GLU A 10 8.86 7.54 -9.04
N LEU A 11 7.82 7.66 -9.87
CA LEU A 11 7.47 8.94 -10.50
C LEU A 11 6.92 9.98 -9.52
N LYS A 12 6.14 9.57 -8.50
CA LYS A 12 5.54 10.51 -7.54
C LYS A 12 6.42 10.81 -6.34
N TYR A 13 7.14 9.81 -5.82
CA TYR A 13 7.82 9.90 -4.53
C TYR A 13 9.32 9.59 -4.62
N GLY A 14 9.82 9.21 -5.80
CA GLY A 14 11.22 8.90 -6.02
C GLY A 14 11.70 7.75 -5.14
N SER A 15 12.93 7.87 -4.63
CA SER A 15 13.61 6.83 -3.86
C SER A 15 12.87 6.42 -2.59
N GLU A 16 12.12 7.34 -1.96
CA GLU A 16 11.34 7.05 -0.75
C GLU A 16 10.15 6.11 -1.04
N GLY A 17 9.54 6.23 -2.22
CA GLY A 17 8.48 5.32 -2.66
C GLY A 17 9.01 3.93 -2.97
N ILE A 18 10.16 3.85 -3.65
CA ILE A 18 10.83 2.59 -4.02
C ILE A 18 11.27 1.80 -2.79
N ALA A 19 11.66 2.48 -1.70
CA ALA A 19 12.06 1.84 -0.45
C ALA A 19 10.97 0.93 0.16
N LEU A 20 9.70 1.13 -0.22
CA LEU A 20 8.56 0.33 0.25
C LEU A 20 8.29 -0.90 -0.64
N LEU A 21 8.91 -1.00 -1.81
CA LEU A 21 8.69 -2.12 -2.73
C LEU A 21 8.98 -3.48 -2.11
N PRO A 22 10.06 -3.69 -1.31
CA PRO A 22 10.31 -4.97 -0.65
C PRO A 22 9.14 -5.46 0.20
N ASP A 23 8.42 -4.55 0.87
CA ASP A 23 7.22 -4.88 1.66
C ASP A 23 6.01 -5.14 0.74
N ILE A 24 5.84 -4.35 -0.31
CA ILE A 24 4.74 -4.49 -1.28
C ILE A 24 4.85 -5.81 -2.07
N TYR A 25 6.07 -6.26 -2.40
CA TYR A 25 6.31 -7.55 -3.06
C TYR A 25 5.83 -8.75 -2.23
N ARG A 26 5.67 -8.58 -0.91
CA ARG A 26 5.16 -9.64 -0.01
C ARG A 26 3.63 -9.70 0.03
N ILE A 27 2.95 -8.73 -0.59
CA ILE A 27 1.49 -8.70 -0.66
C ILE A 27 1.02 -9.56 -1.82
N GLU A 28 0.36 -10.67 -1.50
CA GLU A 28 -0.30 -11.54 -2.48
C GLU A 28 -1.77 -11.17 -2.70
N ASP A 29 -2.36 -10.38 -1.80
CA ASP A 29 -3.75 -9.94 -1.90
C ASP A 29 -3.93 -8.91 -3.03
N VAL A 30 -4.60 -9.34 -4.09
CA VAL A 30 -4.88 -8.52 -5.27
C VAL A 30 -5.76 -7.31 -4.94
N GLY A 31 -6.63 -7.40 -3.93
CA GLY A 31 -7.45 -6.30 -3.44
C GLY A 31 -6.60 -5.20 -2.80
N ILE A 32 -5.62 -5.58 -1.98
CA ILE A 32 -4.65 -4.65 -1.39
C ILE A 32 -3.79 -4.02 -2.49
N LEU A 33 -3.26 -4.80 -3.43
CA LEU A 33 -2.48 -4.28 -4.55
C LEU A 33 -3.29 -3.30 -5.41
N ARG A 34 -4.58 -3.57 -5.61
CA ARG A 34 -5.49 -2.65 -6.32
C ARG A 34 -5.71 -1.36 -5.54
N ALA A 35 -5.94 -1.44 -4.23
CA ALA A 35 -6.09 -0.26 -3.38
C ALA A 35 -4.83 0.61 -3.39
N LEU A 36 -3.65 -0.01 -3.34
CA LEU A 36 -2.37 0.68 -3.48
C LEU A 36 -2.22 1.39 -4.82
N HIS A 37 -2.57 0.70 -5.91
CA HIS A 37 -2.52 1.27 -7.25
C HIS A 37 -3.50 2.44 -7.43
N GLU A 38 -4.73 2.34 -6.94
CA GLU A 38 -5.69 3.47 -6.98
C GLU A 38 -5.26 4.61 -6.04
N GLY A 39 -4.69 4.27 -4.89
CA GLY A 39 -4.07 5.22 -3.97
C GLY A 39 -2.99 6.06 -4.66
N LEU A 40 -2.19 5.48 -5.56
CA LEU A 40 -1.19 6.23 -6.32
C LEU A 40 -1.80 7.29 -7.24
N LYS A 41 -3.05 7.15 -7.68
CA LYS A 41 -3.70 8.16 -8.54
C LYS A 41 -4.11 9.39 -7.74
N VAL A 42 -4.63 9.17 -6.52
CA VAL A 42 -5.26 10.21 -5.71
C VAL A 42 -4.36 10.80 -4.63
N ALA A 43 -3.40 10.03 -4.09
CA ALA A 43 -2.53 10.50 -3.02
C ALA A 43 -1.47 11.48 -3.58
N PRO A 44 -1.43 12.73 -3.10
CA PRO A 44 -0.43 13.72 -3.49
C PRO A 44 0.91 13.52 -2.78
N THR A 45 0.93 12.79 -1.65
CA THR A 45 2.13 12.58 -0.83
C THR A 45 2.30 11.12 -0.43
N LEU A 46 3.55 10.71 -0.18
CA LEU A 46 3.88 9.36 0.26
C LEU A 46 3.20 9.00 1.58
N SER A 47 3.12 9.96 2.51
CA SER A 47 2.45 9.78 3.81
C SER A 47 0.95 9.47 3.66
N GLU A 48 0.26 10.12 2.73
CA GLU A 48 -1.15 9.83 2.44
C GLU A 48 -1.31 8.47 1.77
N TRP A 49 -0.42 8.13 0.84
CA TRP A 49 -0.41 6.82 0.21
C TRP A 49 -0.17 5.68 1.22
N GLN A 50 0.75 5.88 2.17
CA GLN A 50 1.00 4.93 3.26
C GLN A 50 -0.20 4.76 4.20
N ARG A 51 -1.12 5.73 4.29
CA ARG A 51 -2.38 5.50 5.02
C ARG A 51 -3.28 4.51 4.30
N VAL A 52 -3.31 4.52 2.97
CA VAL A 52 -4.04 3.52 2.18
C VAL A 52 -3.41 2.13 2.38
N TYR A 53 -2.09 2.05 2.37
CA TYR A 53 -1.34 0.83 2.70
C TYR A 53 -1.65 0.31 4.10
N ARG A 54 -1.54 1.16 5.12
CA ARG A 54 -1.89 0.77 6.50
C ARG A 54 -3.35 0.41 6.63
N ALA A 55 -4.28 1.18 6.09
CA ALA A 55 -5.70 0.86 6.17
C ALA A 55 -6.01 -0.50 5.50
N SER A 56 -5.36 -0.82 4.39
CA SER A 56 -5.57 -2.09 3.67
C SER A 56 -4.94 -3.28 4.38
N THR A 57 -3.83 -3.09 5.09
CA THR A 57 -3.15 -4.14 5.88
C THR A 57 -3.72 -4.29 7.30
N LEU A 58 -4.22 -3.20 7.92
CA LEU A 58 -4.91 -3.21 9.22
C LEU A 58 -6.39 -3.60 9.12
N ALA A 59 -6.97 -3.61 7.91
CA ALA A 59 -8.30 -4.16 7.66
C ALA A 59 -8.33 -5.70 7.71
N LEU A 60 -7.17 -6.36 7.84
CA LEU A 60 -7.11 -7.70 8.39
C LEU A 60 -7.36 -7.59 9.90
N PRO A 61 -8.41 -8.23 10.43
CA PRO A 61 -8.78 -8.06 11.83
C PRO A 61 -7.58 -8.45 12.69
N ALA A 62 -7.14 -7.49 13.50
CA ALA A 62 -6.37 -7.79 14.68
C ALA A 62 -7.21 -8.76 15.53
N GLN A 63 -6.90 -10.04 15.38
CA GLN A 63 -6.99 -11.08 16.39
C GLN A 63 -8.39 -11.45 16.85
N GLY A 64 -8.55 -12.72 17.21
CA GLY A 64 -9.73 -13.20 17.89
C GLY A 64 -10.11 -12.29 19.04
N GLU A 65 -11.40 -11.95 19.02
CA GLU A 65 -12.26 -11.74 20.17
C GLU A 65 -11.64 -12.19 21.50
N LYS A 66 -11.62 -11.28 22.47
CA LYS A 66 -12.37 -11.41 23.74
C LYS A 66 -12.72 -9.96 24.13
N GLN A 67 -13.93 -9.43 23.96
CA GLN A 67 -15.25 -9.90 24.42
C GLN A 67 -15.16 -10.56 25.80
N THR A 68 -15.07 -9.74 26.85
CA THR A 68 -15.85 -9.80 28.10
C THR A 68 -15.53 -8.57 28.92
#